data_AF-A0AAW8BMV1-F1
#
_entry.id   AF-A0AAW8BMV1-F1
#
_cell.length_a   1.000
_cell.length_b   1.000
_cell.length_c   1.000
_cell.angle_alpha   90.00
_cell.angle_beta   90.00
_cell.angle_gamma   90.00
#
_symmetry.space_group_name_H-M   'P 1'
#
loop_
_entity.id
_entity.type
_entity.pdbx_description
1 polymer ?
#
loop_
_entity_poly.entity_id
_entity_poly.type
_entity_poly.pdbx_seq_one_letter_code
_entity_poly.pdbx_strand_id
1 'polypeptide(L)'
;MTHSIKYNFAANYESLDLIGSITSDAEQMRNEVDQLFNALTSGAYTGHAPEEIHALRTQFSNEMDEIINDLHTTRARAVDQNQQVQDLDNSQAANISC
;
A
#
# COMPACT_ATOMS: atom_id res chain seq x y z
N MET A 1 -32.43 12.39 -19.47
CA MET A 1 -31.03 12.18 -19.89
C MET A 1 -30.30 11.50 -18.73
N THR A 2 -30.29 10.17 -18.74
CA THR A 2 -29.58 9.34 -17.78
C THR A 2 -28.09 9.48 -18.09
N HIS A 3 -27.41 10.36 -17.36
CA HIS A 3 -25.95 10.42 -17.38
C HIS A 3 -25.47 9.15 -16.68
N SER A 4 -25.32 8.07 -17.45
CA SER A 4 -24.64 6.87 -16.98
C SER A 4 -23.20 7.30 -16.73
N ILE A 5 -22.88 7.61 -15.47
CA ILE A 5 -21.51 7.73 -15.01
C ILE A 5 -20.94 6.33 -15.21
N LYS A 6 -20.32 6.08 -16.37
CA LYS A 6 -19.62 4.83 -16.65
C LYS A 6 -18.41 4.81 -15.75
N TYR A 7 -18.56 4.16 -14.60
CA TYR A 7 -17.45 3.89 -13.72
C TYR A 7 -16.42 3.04 -14.49
N ASN A 8 -15.19 3.53 -14.60
CA ASN A 8 -14.15 2.87 -15.37
C ASN A 8 -13.47 1.79 -14.51
N PHE A 9 -14.09 0.62 -14.46
CA PHE A 9 -13.59 -0.52 -13.70
C PHE A 9 -12.16 -0.92 -14.09
N ALA A 10 -11.79 -0.81 -15.36
CA ALA A 10 -10.46 -1.21 -15.86
C ALA A 10 -9.35 -0.31 -15.32
N ALA A 11 -9.55 1.01 -15.34
CA ALA A 11 -8.58 1.96 -14.78
C ALA A 11 -8.39 1.81 -13.27
N ASN A 12 -9.45 1.42 -12.55
CA ASN A 12 -9.35 1.15 -11.11
C ASN A 12 -8.69 -0.20 -10.81
N TYR A 13 -8.87 -1.22 -11.65
CA TYR A 13 -8.15 -2.49 -11.51
C TYR A 13 -6.65 -2.32 -11.75
N GLU A 14 -6.23 -1.58 -12.77
CA GLU A 14 -4.80 -1.26 -12.99
C GLU A 14 -4.21 -0.48 -11.80
N SER A 15 -4.97 0.46 -11.23
CA SER A 15 -4.53 1.22 -10.05
C SER A 15 -4.40 0.33 -8.80
N LEU A 16 -5.29 -0.66 -8.63
CA LEU A 16 -5.23 -1.62 -7.53
C LEU A 16 -4.01 -2.55 -7.63
N ASP A 17 -3.70 -3.00 -8.85
CA ASP A 17 -2.54 -3.87 -9.10
C ASP A 17 -1.23 -3.11 -8.87
N LEU A 18 -1.19 -1.85 -9.33
CA LEU A 18 -0.08 -0.93 -9.07
C LEU A 18 0.12 -0.68 -7.56
N ILE A 19 -0.96 -0.43 -6.80
CA ILE A 19 -0.89 -0.27 -5.34
C ILE A 19 -0.35 -1.56 -4.71
N GLY A 20 -0.79 -2.73 -5.16
CA GLY A 20 -0.29 -4.02 -4.69
C GLY A 20 1.21 -4.19 -4.92
N SER A 21 1.71 -3.84 -6.12
CA SER A 21 3.14 -3.84 -6.44
C SER A 21 3.91 -2.88 -5.54
N ILE A 22 3.43 -1.65 -5.38
CA ILE A 22 4.08 -0.63 -4.54
C ILE A 22 4.14 -1.07 -3.07
N THR A 23 3.09 -1.73 -2.56
CA THR A 23 3.11 -2.30 -1.20
C THR A 23 4.18 -3.38 -1.06
N SER A 24 4.28 -4.29 -2.03
CA SER A 24 5.32 -5.33 -2.04
C SER A 24 6.73 -4.72 -2.12
N ASP A 25 6.93 -3.72 -2.96
CA ASP A 25 8.22 -3.01 -3.09
C ASP A 25 8.60 -2.29 -1.79
N ALA A 26 7.62 -1.67 -1.10
CA ALA A 26 7.84 -1.02 0.18
C ALA A 26 8.23 -2.03 1.29
N GLU A 27 7.57 -3.19 1.36
CA GLU A 27 7.95 -4.27 2.28
C GLU A 27 9.36 -4.79 1.98
N GLN A 28 9.73 -4.90 0.70
CA GLN A 28 11.06 -5.33 0.29
C GLN A 28 12.13 -4.30 0.67
N MET A 29 11.87 -3.01 0.44
CA MET A 29 12.75 -1.92 0.84
C MET A 29 12.98 -1.87 2.35
N ARG A 30 11.94 -2.12 3.15
CA ARG A 30 12.08 -2.26 4.62
C ARG A 30 13.07 -3.38 4.97
N ASN A 31 12.94 -4.54 4.34
CA ASN A 31 13.84 -5.67 4.59
C ASN A 31 15.28 -5.38 4.17
N GLU A 32 15.50 -4.70 3.05
CA GLU A 32 16.83 -4.29 2.59
C GLU A 32 17.49 -3.30 3.56
N VAL A 33 16.72 -2.33 4.06
CA VAL A 33 17.22 -1.37 5.04
C VAL A 33 17.56 -2.06 6.37
N ASP A 34 16.74 -3.01 6.83
CA ASP A 34 17.05 -3.82 8.01
C ASP A 34 18.35 -4.63 7.82
N GLN A 35 18.57 -5.20 6.64
CA GLN A 35 19.81 -5.90 6.31
C GLN A 35 21.02 -4.96 6.30
N LEU A 36 20.88 -3.75 5.74
CA LEU A 36 21.93 -2.73 5.77
C LEU A 36 22.30 -2.36 7.22
N PHE A 37 21.31 -2.13 8.08
CA PHE A 37 21.55 -1.82 9.49
C PHE A 37 22.20 -2.98 10.25
N ASN A 38 21.79 -4.22 9.97
CA ASN A 38 22.43 -5.40 10.55
C ASN A 38 23.89 -5.53 10.08
N ALA A 39 24.18 -5.25 8.80
CA ALA A 39 25.55 -5.24 8.27
C ALA A 39 26.41 -4.15 8.93
N LEU A 40 25.87 -2.93 9.09
CA LEU A 40 26.56 -1.80 9.72
C LEU A 40 26.86 -2.05 11.21
N THR A 41 25.94 -2.69 11.94
CA THR A 41 26.10 -3.00 13.37
C THR A 41 26.91 -4.27 13.64
N SER A 42 27.01 -5.19 12.68
CA SER A 42 27.82 -6.42 12.79
C SER A 42 29.33 -6.21 12.51
N GLY A 43 29.73 -5.04 12.00
CA GLY A 43 31.12 -4.68 11.65
C GLY A 43 31.87 -3.87 12.70
N ALA A 44 32.99 -3.25 12.29
CA ALA A 44 33.97 -2.51 13.13
C ALA A 44 33.44 -1.28 13.92
N TYR A 45 32.14 -1.00 13.86
CA TYR A 45 31.48 0.07 14.62
C TYR A 45 31.19 -0.38 16.06
N THR A 46 32.23 -0.70 16.82
CA THR A 46 32.13 -1.01 18.26
C THR A 46 32.21 0.25 19.16
N GLY A 47 32.00 1.45 18.59
CA GLY A 47 32.06 2.77 19.26
C GLY A 47 30.70 3.33 19.68
N HIS A 48 30.56 4.65 19.89
CA HIS A 48 29.28 5.36 20.20
C HIS A 48 28.29 5.47 19.01
N ALA A 49 28.72 5.15 17.79
CA ALA A 49 27.88 5.16 16.58
C ALA A 49 26.63 4.23 16.58
N PRO A 50 26.57 3.10 17.30
CA PRO A 50 25.43 2.19 17.29
C PRO A 50 24.14 2.82 17.78
N GLU A 51 24.17 3.74 18.76
CA GLU A 51 22.94 4.33 19.32
C GLU A 51 22.24 5.24 18.33
N GLU A 52 22.99 6.11 17.64
CA GLU A 52 22.44 6.97 16.57
C GLU A 52 21.94 6.14 15.39
N ILE A 53 22.69 5.09 15.02
CA ILE A 53 22.29 4.14 13.97
C ILE A 53 21.01 3.40 14.36
N HIS A 54 20.89 2.97 15.62
CA HIS A 54 19.68 2.33 16.13
C HIS A 54 18.48 3.28 16.20
N ALA A 55 18.70 4.53 16.59
CA ALA A 55 17.66 5.55 16.59
C ALA A 55 17.15 5.81 15.16
N LEU A 56 18.07 5.96 14.20
CA LEU A 56 17.74 6.15 12.79
C LEU A 56 16.98 4.95 12.21
N ARG A 57 17.41 3.73 12.53
CA ARG A 57 16.71 2.49 12.14
C ARG A 57 15.28 2.47 12.67
N THR A 58 15.10 2.82 13.94
CA THR A 58 13.79 2.82 14.59
C THR A 58 12.88 3.85 13.96
N GLN A 59 13.38 5.07 13.72
CA GLN A 59 12.63 6.11 13.03
C GLN A 59 12.21 5.68 11.63
N PHE A 60 13.15 5.17 10.82
CA PHE A 60 12.87 4.72 9.47
C PHE A 60 11.85 3.56 9.45
N SER A 61 11.97 2.62 10.38
CA SER A 61 11.03 1.50 10.49
C SER A 61 9.60 2.00 10.79
N ASN A 62 9.46 2.97 11.69
CA ASN A 62 8.16 3.55 12.01
C ASN A 62 7.54 4.30 10.82
N GLU A 63 8.33 5.11 10.11
CA GLU A 63 7.86 5.83 8.91
C GLU A 63 7.43 4.84 7.80
N MET A 64 8.20 3.77 7.59
CA MET A 64 7.84 2.71 6.64
C MET A 64 6.57 1.96 7.06
N ASP A 65 6.40 1.66 8.34
CA ASP A 65 5.20 1.02 8.87
C ASP A 65 3.96 1.91 8.66
N GLU A 66 4.07 3.23 8.86
CA GLU A 66 2.99 4.17 8.58
C GLU A 66 2.61 4.18 7.09
N ILE A 67 3.60 4.24 6.19
CA ILE A 67 3.37 4.22 4.75
C ILE A 67 2.72 2.92 4.31
N ILE A 68 3.23 1.77 4.76
CA ILE A 68 2.67 0.45 4.43
C ILE A 68 1.22 0.34 4.93
N ASN A 69 0.93 0.81 6.15
CA ASN A 69 -0.43 0.83 6.68
C ASN A 69 -1.38 1.73 5.87
N ASP A 70 -0.93 2.89 5.42
CA ASP A 70 -1.74 3.77 4.57
C ASP A 70 -1.98 3.15 3.18
N LEU A 71 -0.98 2.48 2.61
CA LEU A 71 -1.12 1.72 1.36
C LEU A 71 -2.14 0.59 1.49
N HIS A 72 -2.09 -0.20 2.58
CA HIS A 72 -3.09 -1.23 2.85
C HIS A 72 -4.50 -0.65 3.00
N THR A 73 -4.63 0.45 3.74
CA THR A 73 -5.91 1.15 3.94
C THR A 73 -6.46 1.69 2.62
N THR A 74 -5.60 2.25 1.77
CA THR A 74 -5.97 2.76 0.46
C THR A 74 -6.40 1.63 -0.48
N ARG A 75 -5.68 0.51 -0.47
CA ARG A 75 -6.08 -0.70 -1.21
C ARG A 75 -7.45 -1.22 -0.76
N ALA A 76 -7.66 -1.37 0.54
CA ALA A 76 -8.93 -1.84 1.10
C ALA A 76 -10.10 -0.93 0.68
N ARG A 77 -9.94 0.39 0.83
CA ARG A 77 -10.95 1.38 0.39
C ARG A 77 -11.25 1.29 -1.11
N ALA A 78 -10.23 1.08 -1.94
CA ALA A 78 -10.40 0.97 -3.39
C ALA A 78 -11.09 -0.35 -3.80
N VAL A 79 -10.82 -1.46 -3.11
CA VAL A 79 -11.55 -2.73 -3.29
C VAL A 79 -13.03 -2.56 -2.90
N ASP A 80 -13.29 -1.97 -1.73
CA ASP A 80 -14.65 -1.74 -1.23
C ASP A 80 -15.45 -0.84 -2.19
N GLN A 81 -14.86 0.23 -2.71
CA GLN A 81 -15.50 1.09 -3.71
C GLN A 81 -15.82 0.34 -5.00
N ASN A 82 -14.89 -0.46 -5.52
CA ASN A 82 -15.13 -1.24 -6.72
C ASN A 82 -16.29 -2.23 -6.52
N GLN A 83 -16.35 -2.89 -5.36
CA GLN A 83 -17.44 -3.82 -5.03
C GLN A 83 -18.79 -3.10 -4.93
N GLN A 84 -18.84 -1.98 -4.19
CA GLN A 84 -20.06 -1.18 -4.06
C GLN A 84 -20.60 -0.71 -5.42
N VAL A 85 -19.70 -0.29 -6.32
CA VAL A 85 -20.12 0.17 -7.65
C VAL A 85 -20.59 -0.99 -8.52
N GLN A 86 -19.95 -2.16 -8.43
CA GLN A 86 -20.42 -3.36 -9.14
C GLN A 86 -21.80 -3.80 -8.64
N ASP A 87 -22.04 -3.78 -7.34
CA ASP A 87 -23.34 -4.12 -6.74
C ASP A 87 -24.42 -3.10 -7.14
N LEU A 88 -24.07 -1.81 -7.17
CA LEU A 88 -24.96 -0.76 -7.67
C LEU A 88 -25.30 -0.98 -9.15
N ASP A 89 -24.33 -1.28 -10.01
CA ASP A 89 -24.57 -1.55 -11.43
C ASP A 89 -25.47 -2.78 -11.63
N ASN A 90 -25.21 -3.87 -10.90
CA ASN A 90 -26.04 -5.08 -10.91
C ASN A 90 -27.49 -4.78 -10.48
N SER A 91 -27.69 -4.01 -9.41
CA SER A 91 -29.03 -3.66 -8.92
C SER A 91 -29.79 -2.71 -9.86
N GLN A 92 -29.08 -1.81 -10.54
CA GLN A 92 -29.66 -0.93 -11.55
C GLN A 92 -30.01 -1.71 -12.83
N ALA A 93 -29.14 -2.61 -13.30
CA ALA A 93 -29.40 -3.48 -14.44
C ALA A 93 -30.61 -4.42 -14.20
N ALA A 94 -30.74 -4.96 -12.99
CA ALA A 94 -31.88 -5.79 -12.60
C ALA A 94 -33.21 -5.01 -12.61
N ASN A 95 -33.19 -3.72 -12.24
CA ASN A 95 -34.38 -2.86 -12.23
C ASN A 95 -34.83 -2.37 -13.61
N ILE A 96 -33.96 -2.38 -14.62
CA ILE A 96 -34.31 -1.94 -16.00
C ILE A 96 -34.87 -3.12 -16.82
N SER A 97 -34.76 -4.35 -16.33
CA SER A 97 -35.18 -5.57 -17.04
C SER A 97 -36.57 -6.08 -16.65
N CYS A 98 -37.37 -5.29 -15.91
CA CYS A 98 -38.76 -5.56 -15.55
C CYS A 98 -39.72 -4.58 -16.25
#